data_AF-A0A833RX41-F1
#
_entry.id   AF-A0A833RX41-F1
#
_cell.length_a   1.000
_cell.length_b   1.000
_cell.length_c   1.000
_cell.angle_alpha   90.00
_cell.angle_beta   90.00
_cell.angle_gamma   90.00
#
_symmetry.space_group_name_H-M   'P 1'
#
loop_
_entity.id
_entity.type
_entity.pdbx_description
1 polymer ?
#
loop_
_entity_poly.entity_id
_entity_poly.type
_entity_poly.pdbx_seq_one_letter_code
_entity_poly.pdbx_strand_id
1 'polypeptide(L)'
;LALRCWDCASNTNILCGDPLNITEHQTLFHSKICETGSYEPSKHICRKIVRRENGERVVIRQCSTPNVDEVDIVDGPCSGSVISGRNVIESCHICSTDLCNSATGTSITQSLFIIALGIVSYRSLQSKYNFL
;
A
#
# COMPACT_ATOMS: atom_id res chain seq x y z
N LEU A 1 -3.65 7.23 -21.13
CA LEU A 1 -4.24 6.16 -20.29
C LEU A 1 -4.76 6.82 -19.02
N ALA A 2 -5.95 6.49 -18.54
CA ALA A 2 -6.46 7.03 -17.28
C ALA A 2 -6.16 6.04 -16.15
N LEU A 3 -5.52 6.50 -15.08
CA LEU A 3 -5.08 5.67 -13.97
C LEU A 3 -6.29 5.19 -13.15
N ARG A 4 -6.35 3.91 -12.78
CA ARG A 4 -7.36 3.39 -11.84
C ARG A 4 -6.74 3.13 -10.48
N CYS A 5 -7.35 3.61 -9.40
CA CYS A 5 -6.88 3.39 -8.04
C CYS A 5 -7.98 2.80 -7.16
N TRP A 6 -7.59 2.08 -6.11
CA TRP A 6 -8.50 1.86 -5.00
C TRP A 6 -8.83 3.19 -4.33
N ASP A 7 -10.11 3.39 -4.03
CA ASP A 7 -10.69 4.61 -3.46
C ASP A 7 -11.66 4.24 -2.34
N CYS A 8 -11.14 4.12 -1.12
CA CYS A 8 -11.89 3.68 0.05
C CYS A 8 -11.13 4.03 1.34
N ALA A 9 -11.82 3.96 2.48
CA ALA A 9 -11.21 4.10 3.80
C ALA A 9 -11.71 3.01 4.75
N SER A 10 -10.82 2.48 5.59
CA SER A 10 -11.15 1.36 6.49
C SER A 10 -12.08 1.75 7.64
N ASN A 11 -12.17 3.03 7.98
CA ASN A 11 -13.08 3.56 9.00
C ASN A 11 -14.53 3.67 8.50
N THR A 12 -14.75 3.72 7.19
CA THR A 12 -16.10 3.70 6.58
C THR A 12 -16.47 2.32 6.05
N ASN A 13 -15.50 1.56 5.57
CA ASN A 13 -15.69 0.18 5.11
C ASN A 13 -14.52 -0.71 5.55
N ILE A 14 -14.78 -1.64 6.46
CA ILE A 14 -13.79 -2.58 6.99
C ILE A 14 -13.06 -3.40 5.91
N LEU A 15 -13.69 -3.62 4.75
CA LEU A 15 -13.09 -4.34 3.62
C LEU A 15 -11.94 -3.56 2.95
N CYS A 16 -11.84 -2.26 3.24
CA CYS A 16 -10.71 -1.42 2.86
C CYS A 16 -9.54 -1.52 3.87
N GLY A 17 -9.55 -2.45 4.80
CA GLY A 17 -8.40 -2.71 5.69
C GLY A 17 -7.17 -3.27 4.96
N ASP A 18 -6.17 -3.65 5.74
CA ASP A 18 -5.11 -4.56 5.31
C ASP A 18 -5.33 -5.93 5.99
N PRO A 19 -5.21 -7.07 5.29
CA PRO A 19 -5.03 -7.19 3.84
C PRO A 19 -6.28 -6.73 3.06
N LEU A 20 -6.07 -6.12 1.90
CA LEU A 20 -7.18 -5.64 1.07
C LEU A 20 -7.94 -6.80 0.44
N ASN A 21 -9.27 -6.76 0.47
CA ASN A 21 -10.11 -7.73 -0.25
C ASN A 21 -10.16 -7.36 -1.75
N ILE A 22 -9.37 -8.06 -2.58
CA ILE A 22 -9.21 -7.78 -4.01
C ILE A 22 -10.15 -8.55 -4.94
N THR A 23 -11.33 -8.96 -4.46
CA THR A 23 -12.32 -9.62 -5.34
C THR A 23 -12.83 -8.68 -6.43
N GLU A 24 -13.33 -9.24 -7.54
CA GLU A 24 -13.89 -8.47 -8.65
C GLU A 24 -15.03 -7.56 -8.18
N HIS A 25 -15.95 -8.09 -7.37
CA HIS A 25 -17.02 -7.31 -6.76
C HIS A 25 -16.49 -6.10 -5.99
N GLN A 26 -15.48 -6.29 -5.13
CA GLN A 26 -14.89 -5.18 -4.37
C GLN A 26 -14.19 -4.16 -5.29
N THR A 27 -13.54 -4.63 -6.36
CA THR A 27 -12.88 -3.77 -7.35
C THR A 27 -13.90 -2.86 -8.04
N LEU A 28 -15.10 -3.34 -8.34
CA LEU A 28 -16.16 -2.54 -8.96
C LEU A 28 -16.67 -1.40 -8.08
N PHE A 29 -16.74 -1.61 -6.76
CA PHE A 29 -17.32 -0.63 -5.81
C PHE A 29 -16.30 0.25 -5.09
N HIS A 30 -15.03 -0.17 -5.05
CA HIS A 30 -13.98 0.50 -4.29
C HIS A 30 -12.77 0.88 -5.14
N SER A 31 -12.91 0.87 -6.47
CA SER A 31 -11.95 1.51 -7.37
C SER A 31 -12.63 2.58 -8.21
N LYS A 32 -11.87 3.58 -8.61
CA LYS A 32 -12.30 4.59 -9.58
C LYS A 32 -11.18 4.92 -10.54
N ILE A 33 -11.57 5.45 -11.69
CA ILE A 33 -10.65 6.08 -12.63
C ILE A 33 -10.32 7.47 -12.08
N CYS A 34 -9.04 7.82 -11.99
CA CYS A 34 -8.60 9.14 -11.62
C CYS A 34 -8.82 10.09 -12.81
N GLU A 35 -9.87 10.89 -12.71
CA GLU A 35 -10.26 11.83 -13.76
C GLU A 35 -9.55 13.17 -13.60
N THR A 36 -9.19 13.77 -14.73
CA THR A 36 -8.68 15.14 -14.77
C THR A 36 -9.86 16.11 -14.79
N GLY A 37 -9.89 17.06 -13.85
CA GLY A 37 -10.80 18.20 -13.95
C GLY A 37 -10.56 18.99 -15.24
N SER A 38 -11.53 19.81 -15.66
CA SER A 38 -11.51 20.56 -16.92
C SER A 38 -10.40 21.62 -17.05
N TYR A 39 -9.65 21.86 -15.98
CA TYR A 39 -8.56 22.83 -15.96
C TYR A 39 -7.31 22.14 -15.43
N GLU A 40 -6.34 21.97 -16.33
CA GLU A 40 -4.96 21.53 -16.12
C GLU A 40 -4.71 20.00 -16.10
N PRO A 41 -3.78 19.50 -16.94
CA PRO A 41 -3.35 18.10 -16.92
C PRO A 41 -2.49 17.86 -15.68
N SER A 42 -3.13 17.65 -14.53
CA SER A 42 -2.46 17.24 -13.32
C SER A 42 -2.07 15.76 -13.40
N LYS A 43 -0.83 15.45 -12.99
CA LYS A 43 -0.35 14.06 -12.85
C LYS A 43 -1.21 13.37 -11.80
N HIS A 44 -1.88 12.28 -12.16
CA HIS A 44 -2.64 11.46 -11.22
C HIS A 44 -1.77 10.35 -10.64
N ILE A 45 -2.00 10.06 -9.37
CA ILE A 45 -1.34 9.00 -8.61
C ILE A 45 -2.36 8.24 -7.77
N CYS A 46 -2.04 6.99 -7.46
CA CYS A 46 -2.67 6.28 -6.36
C CYS A 46 -1.91 6.57 -5.08
N ARG A 47 -2.62 6.98 -4.02
CA ARG A 47 -2.05 7.14 -2.69
C ARG A 47 -2.63 6.10 -1.75
N LYS A 48 -1.77 5.53 -0.88
CA LYS A 48 -2.15 4.76 0.30
C LYS A 48 -1.61 5.45 1.53
N ILE A 49 -2.47 5.71 2.51
CA ILE A 49 -2.09 6.27 3.81
C ILE A 49 -2.52 5.27 4.88
N VAL A 50 -1.62 4.96 5.78
CA VAL A 50 -1.90 4.25 7.02
C VAL A 50 -1.65 5.22 8.15
N ARG A 51 -2.66 5.47 8.97
CA ARG A 51 -2.54 6.36 10.13
C ARG A 51 -3.31 5.83 11.31
N ARG A 52 -2.99 6.33 12.50
CA ARG A 52 -3.74 6.05 13.72
C ARG A 52 -4.67 7.22 14.01
N GLU A 53 -5.97 6.97 14.09
CA GLU A 53 -6.99 7.94 14.50
C GLU A 53 -7.59 7.47 15.82
N ASN A 54 -7.49 8.26 16.89
CA ASN A 54 -8.02 7.90 18.21
C ASN A 54 -7.61 6.51 18.73
N GLY A 55 -6.40 6.05 18.37
CA GLY A 55 -5.89 4.72 18.74
C GLY A 55 -6.22 3.62 17.74
N GLU A 56 -7.14 3.82 16.81
CA GLU A 56 -7.50 2.86 15.77
C GLU A 56 -6.65 3.05 14.51
N ARG A 57 -6.23 1.94 13.89
CA ARG A 57 -5.45 1.97 12.65
C ARG A 57 -6.39 2.11 11.45
N VAL A 58 -6.30 3.23 10.75
CA VAL A 58 -7.11 3.56 9.57
C VAL A 58 -6.25 3.50 8.31
N VAL A 59 -6.74 2.79 7.29
CA VAL A 59 -6.14 2.72 5.96
C VAL A 59 -7.00 3.52 5.00
N ILE A 60 -6.39 4.46 4.28
CA ILE A 60 -7.04 5.30 3.28
C ILE A 60 -6.36 5.06 1.94
N ARG A 61 -7.15 4.77 0.91
CA ARG A 61 -6.72 4.60 -0.47
C ARG A 61 -7.50 5.59 -1.31
N GLN A 62 -6.82 6.32 -2.20
CA GLN A 62 -7.48 7.31 -3.05
C GLN A 62 -6.69 7.61 -4.32
N CYS A 63 -7.41 8.07 -5.34
CA CYS A 63 -6.83 8.90 -6.40
C CYS A 63 -6.39 10.24 -5.82
N SER A 64 -5.23 10.73 -6.21
CA SER A 64 -4.76 12.06 -5.83
C SER A 64 -3.88 12.67 -6.92
N THR A 65 -3.63 13.96 -6.80
CA THR A 65 -2.46 14.62 -7.38
C THR A 65 -1.31 14.62 -6.37
N PRO A 66 -0.04 14.56 -6.81
CA PRO A 66 1.11 14.76 -5.94
C PRO A 66 1.07 16.14 -5.30
N ASN A 67 1.50 16.24 -4.05
CA ASN A 67 1.80 17.55 -3.46
C ASN A 67 3.01 18.18 -4.16
N VAL A 68 3.23 19.48 -3.93
CA VAL A 68 4.34 20.23 -4.57
C VAL A 68 5.71 19.57 -4.28
N ASP A 69 5.89 19.07 -3.08
CA ASP A 69 7.08 18.35 -2.60
C ASP A 69 7.12 16.86 -3.00
N GLU A 70 6.12 16.38 -3.73
CA GLU A 70 6.00 15.00 -4.22
C GLU A 70 6.01 14.92 -5.75
N VAL A 71 6.18 16.05 -6.45
CA VAL A 71 6.02 16.13 -7.91
C VAL A 71 6.92 15.13 -8.67
N ASP A 72 8.15 14.97 -8.18
CA ASP A 72 9.17 14.08 -8.76
C ASP A 72 9.04 12.62 -8.29
N ILE A 73 8.16 12.33 -7.34
CA ILE A 73 7.90 10.96 -6.86
C ILE A 73 7.01 10.27 -7.88
N VAL A 74 7.56 9.25 -8.56
CA VAL A 74 6.79 8.38 -9.45
C VAL A 74 6.08 7.32 -8.61
N ASP A 75 6.89 6.47 -7.97
CA ASP A 75 6.44 5.46 -7.02
C ASP A 75 7.36 5.54 -5.79
N GLY A 76 6.80 5.53 -4.58
CA GLY A 76 7.60 5.59 -3.36
C GLY A 76 6.88 6.17 -2.15
N PRO A 77 7.59 6.37 -1.03
CA PRO A 77 7.03 7.00 0.16
C PRO A 77 6.61 8.45 -0.11
N CYS A 78 5.53 8.90 0.53
CA CYS A 78 5.11 10.30 0.46
C CYS A 78 6.06 11.23 1.24
N SER A 79 6.15 12.48 0.82
CA SER A 79 6.89 13.52 1.53
C SER A 79 6.17 13.85 2.85
N GLY A 80 6.89 13.84 3.99
CA GLY A 80 6.32 14.16 5.31
C GLY A 80 5.82 12.99 6.17
N SER A 81 6.37 11.78 6.00
CA SER A 81 5.93 10.53 6.65
C SER A 81 6.04 10.47 8.20
N VAL A 82 6.30 11.56 8.93
CA VAL A 82 6.42 11.54 10.40
C VAL A 82 5.82 12.81 11.02
N ILE A 83 4.48 12.89 11.09
CA ILE A 83 3.81 13.89 11.93
C ILE A 83 3.59 13.25 13.31
N SER A 84 4.31 13.75 14.33
CA SER A 84 4.14 13.31 15.73
C SER A 84 2.90 13.98 16.34
N GLY A 85 1.96 13.19 16.89
CA GLY A 85 0.71 13.69 17.51
C GLY A 85 -0.37 12.62 17.69
N ARG A 86 -1.63 13.00 17.97
CA ARG A 86 -2.77 12.05 18.09
C ARG A 86 -3.17 11.37 16.78
N ASN A 87 -2.71 11.90 15.64
CA ASN A 87 -2.93 11.39 14.29
C ASN A 87 -1.60 11.01 13.65
N VAL A 88 -0.96 9.94 14.13
CA VAL A 88 0.34 9.48 13.63
C VAL A 88 0.14 8.80 12.28
N ILE A 89 0.81 9.29 11.23
CA ILE A 89 0.93 8.58 9.96
C ILE A 89 1.96 7.45 10.17
N GLU A 90 1.52 6.20 10.10
CA GLU A 90 2.39 5.02 10.20
C GLU A 90 3.13 4.78 8.87
N SER A 91 2.45 5.00 7.74
CA SER A 91 3.06 4.96 6.42
C SER A 91 2.24 5.72 5.39
N CYS A 92 2.91 6.22 4.36
CA CYS A 92 2.28 6.80 3.19
C CYS A 92 3.06 6.40 1.94
N HIS A 93 2.38 5.95 0.90
CA HIS A 93 3.00 5.52 -0.35
C HIS A 93 2.20 6.03 -1.56
N ILE A 94 2.93 6.44 -2.60
CA ILE A 94 2.47 6.92 -3.89
C ILE A 94 2.87 5.89 -4.94
N CYS A 95 2.00 5.64 -5.92
CA CYS A 95 2.34 4.79 -7.07
C CYS A 95 1.50 5.17 -8.29
N SER A 96 1.95 4.75 -9.48
CA SER A 96 1.47 5.25 -10.77
C SER A 96 0.94 4.18 -11.73
N THR A 97 0.69 2.97 -11.23
CA THR A 97 0.11 1.84 -12.00
C THR A 97 -1.28 1.47 -11.49
N ASP A 98 -2.10 0.84 -12.33
CA ASP A 98 -3.49 0.53 -11.96
C ASP A 98 -3.56 -0.35 -10.70
N LEU A 99 -4.39 0.06 -9.75
CA LEU A 99 -4.69 -0.63 -8.50
C LEU A 99 -3.48 -0.90 -7.58
N CYS A 100 -2.36 -0.19 -7.83
CA CYS A 100 -1.08 -0.39 -7.13
C CYS A 100 -1.14 -0.10 -5.62
N ASN A 101 -2.08 0.73 -5.18
CA ASN A 101 -2.28 1.06 -3.76
C ASN A 101 -2.97 -0.06 -2.95
N SER A 102 -3.05 -1.27 -3.49
CA SER A 102 -3.52 -2.48 -2.80
C SER A 102 -2.50 -3.09 -1.83
N ALA A 103 -1.21 -2.81 -2.02
CA ALA A 103 -0.11 -3.45 -1.31
C ALA A 103 -0.31 -3.47 0.21
N THR A 104 -0.12 -4.64 0.83
CA THR A 104 -0.13 -4.79 2.29
C THR A 104 1.17 -4.24 2.86
N GLY A 105 1.12 -3.52 3.98
CA GLY A 105 2.32 -3.01 4.67
C GLY A 105 3.24 -4.09 5.27
N THR A 106 3.14 -5.34 4.81
CA THR A 106 4.01 -6.45 5.17
C THR A 106 5.41 -6.14 4.67
N SER A 107 6.35 -5.95 5.60
CA SER A 107 7.74 -5.67 5.26
C SER A 107 8.33 -6.83 4.46
N ILE A 108 8.83 -6.56 3.26
CA ILE A 108 9.52 -7.55 2.40
C ILE A 108 10.65 -8.26 3.18
N THR A 109 11.28 -7.56 4.13
CA THR A 109 12.32 -8.14 4.99
C THR A 109 11.84 -9.32 5.83
N GLN A 110 10.62 -9.26 6.40
CA GLN A 110 10.08 -10.37 7.20
C GLN A 110 9.90 -11.63 6.34
N SER A 111 9.36 -11.48 5.13
CA SER A 111 9.18 -12.61 4.19
C SER A 111 10.53 -13.23 3.79
N LEU A 112 11.53 -12.40 3.51
CA LEU A 112 12.88 -12.87 3.18
C LEU A 112 13.54 -13.62 4.35
N PHE A 113 13.35 -13.16 5.59
CA PHE A 113 13.86 -13.83 6.78
C PHE A 113 13.26 -15.24 6.97
N ILE A 114 11.94 -15.40 6.77
CA ILE A 114 11.29 -16.71 6.88
C ILE A 114 11.79 -17.67 5.81
N ILE A 115 11.97 -17.19 4.57
CA ILE A 115 12.52 -18.00 3.48
C ILE A 115 13.95 -18.43 3.80
N ALA A 116 14.79 -17.52 4.28
CA ALA A 116 16.17 -17.83 4.66
C ALA A 116 16.23 -18.89 5.77
N LEU A 117 15.41 -18.76 6.81
CA LEU A 117 15.30 -19.75 7.89
C LEU A 117 14.82 -21.11 7.38
N GLY A 118 13.86 -21.13 6.45
CA GLY A 118 13.39 -22.35 5.80
C GLY A 118 14.50 -23.05 5.01
N ILE A 119 15.29 -22.30 4.24
CA ILE A 119 16.43 -22.84 3.48
C ILE A 119 17.49 -23.42 4.41
N VAL A 120 17.88 -22.69 5.47
CA VAL A 120 18.89 -23.14 6.44
C VAL A 120 18.41 -24.40 7.17
N SER A 121 17.15 -24.44 7.58
CA SER A 121 16.55 -25.60 8.24
C SER A 121 16.50 -26.81 7.32
N TYR A 122 16.07 -26.63 6.07
CA TYR A 122 16.04 -27.67 5.05
C TYR A 122 17.44 -28.25 4.78
N ARG A 123 18.45 -27.39 4.61
CA ARG A 123 19.85 -27.81 4.41
C ARG A 123 20.40 -28.57 5.62
N SER A 124 20.09 -28.12 6.83
CA SER A 124 20.50 -28.78 8.07
C SER A 124 19.84 -30.15 8.21
N LEU A 125 18.57 -30.29 7.82
CA LEU A 125 17.87 -31.58 7.77
C LEU A 125 18.49 -32.48 6.70
N GLN A 126 18.69 -31.98 5.48
CA GLN A 126 19.30 -32.72 4.39
C GLN A 126 20.67 -33.29 4.79
N SER A 127 21.52 -32.48 5.44
CA SER A 127 22.83 -32.91 5.92
C SER A 127 22.77 -33.97 7.02
N LYS A 128 21.74 -33.95 7.87
CA LYS A 128 21.57 -34.93 8.96
C LYS A 128 20.99 -36.26 8.47
N TYR A 129 20.14 -36.25 7.44
CA TYR A 129 19.40 -37.43 6.98
C TYR A 129 19.92 -38.05 5.68
N ASN A 130 20.82 -37.39 4.91
CA ASN A 130 21.48 -37.99 3.73
C ASN A 130 22.89 -38.52 4.03
N PHE A 131 23.14 -38.97 5.26
CA PHE A 131 24.30 -39.80 5.57
C PHE A 131 23.92 -41.26 5.39
N LEU A 132 23.86 -41.72 4.13
CA LEU A 132 23.79 -43.13 3.75
C LEU A 132 24.64 -43.34 2.49
#